data_AF-A0A328P7Z8-F1
#
_entry.id   AF-A0A328P7Z8-F1
#
_cell.length_a   1.000
_cell.length_b   1.000
_cell.length_c   1.000
_cell.angle_alpha   90.00
_cell.angle_beta   90.00
_cell.angle_gamma   90.00
#
_symmetry.space_group_name_H-M   'P 1'
#
loop_
_entity.id
_entity.type
_entity.pdbx_description
1 polymer ?
#
loop_
_entity_poly.entity_id
_entity_poly.type
_entity_poly.pdbx_seq_one_letter_code
_entity_poly.pdbx_strand_id
1 'polypeptide(L)'
;MNRARWLSFVFIVFLLGWCALSMCGFSTTKFAFVYDQCFIDAAVKDVLVRYPPNLRTVQVLGGAQSIEAYGPPSDPIPYVSMQEFMEINPDCCRFVGRGSEGYQPSTLSYLLGYEWRIVRVRYALRYKTERAFVEERPVEEYVVLSRDGHVFRPR
;
A
#
# COMPACT_ATOMS: atom_id res chain seq x y z
N MET A 1 -1.04 -33.89 38.18
CA MET A 1 -0.97 -33.36 36.79
C MET A 1 0.50 -33.09 36.46
N ASN A 2 1.07 -33.69 35.41
CA ASN A 2 2.50 -33.54 35.11
C ASN A 2 2.83 -32.07 34.76
N ARG A 3 3.87 -31.51 35.38
CA ARG A 3 4.37 -30.14 35.14
C ARG A 3 4.57 -29.85 33.65
N ALA A 4 5.05 -30.84 32.88
CA ALA A 4 5.20 -30.76 31.43
C ALA A 4 3.87 -30.49 30.70
N ARG A 5 2.77 -31.17 31.07
CA ARG A 5 1.45 -30.98 30.45
C ARG A 5 0.88 -29.58 30.71
N TRP A 6 1.10 -29.05 31.91
CA TRP A 6 0.66 -27.69 32.25
C TRP A 6 1.44 -26.63 31.46
N LEU A 7 2.75 -26.78 31.32
CA LEU A 7 3.58 -25.89 30.49
C LEU A 7 3.16 -25.91 29.01
N SER A 8 2.91 -27.10 28.45
CA SER A 8 2.41 -27.23 27.08
C SER A 8 1.06 -26.54 26.90
N PHE A 9 0.14 -26.69 27.86
CA PHE A 9 -1.17 -26.05 27.81
C PHE A 9 -1.06 -24.51 27.84
N VAL A 10 -0.29 -23.96 28.78
CA VAL A 10 -0.08 -22.50 28.87
C VAL A 10 0.54 -21.95 27.59
N PHE A 11 1.53 -22.65 27.03
CA PHE A 11 2.16 -22.25 25.77
C PHE A 11 1.18 -22.25 24.59
N ILE A 12 0.32 -23.27 24.48
CA ILE A 12 -0.72 -23.34 23.44
C ILE A 12 -1.72 -22.19 23.59
N VAL A 13 -2.21 -21.92 24.80
CA VAL A 13 -3.14 -20.81 25.04
C VAL A 13 -2.49 -19.47 24.70
N PHE A 14 -1.22 -19.27 25.04
CA PHE A 14 -0.46 -18.07 24.67
C PHE A 14 -0.35 -17.91 23.15
N LEU A 15 0.01 -18.97 22.42
CA LEU A 15 0.10 -18.94 20.96
C LEU A 15 -1.27 -18.66 20.31
N LEU A 16 -2.34 -19.27 20.80
CA LEU A 16 -3.69 -19.03 20.29
C LEU A 16 -4.12 -17.58 20.54
N GLY A 17 -3.86 -17.03 21.73
CA GLY A 17 -4.13 -15.64 22.06
C GLY A 17 -3.33 -14.67 21.17
N TRP A 18 -2.05 -14.97 20.93
CA TRP A 18 -1.20 -14.20 20.04
C TRP A 18 -1.71 -14.21 18.60
N CYS A 19 -2.07 -15.39 18.08
CA CYS A 19 -2.67 -15.53 16.75
C CYS A 19 -3.99 -14.76 16.64
N ALA A 20 -4.85 -14.81 17.65
CA ALA A 20 -6.12 -14.08 17.66
C ALA A 20 -5.89 -12.56 17.61
N LEU A 21 -5.01 -12.01 18.45
CA LEU A 21 -4.66 -10.59 18.43
C LEU A 21 -4.08 -10.17 17.07
N SER A 22 -3.19 -11.00 16.53
CA SER A 22 -2.56 -10.81 15.23
C SER A 22 -3.59 -10.73 14.10
N MET A 23 -4.59 -11.62 14.08
CA MET A 23 -5.67 -11.60 13.09
C MET A 23 -6.60 -10.38 13.25
N CYS A 24 -6.79 -9.88 14.46
CA CYS A 24 -7.56 -8.67 14.73
C CYS A 24 -6.82 -7.37 14.35
N GLY A 25 -5.62 -7.44 13.78
CA GLY A 25 -4.86 -6.25 13.37
C GLY A 25 -4.06 -5.59 14.50
N PHE A 26 -3.77 -6.33 15.58
CA PHE A 26 -2.86 -5.85 16.62
C PHE A 26 -1.42 -5.81 16.09
N SER A 27 -0.78 -4.64 16.17
CA SER A 27 0.64 -4.45 15.88
C SER A 27 1.45 -4.72 17.14
N THR A 28 2.36 -5.68 17.06
CA THR A 28 3.24 -6.06 18.17
C THR A 28 4.37 -5.07 18.33
N THR A 29 4.78 -4.41 17.24
CA THR A 29 5.81 -3.38 17.23
C THR A 29 5.32 -2.09 17.88
N LYS A 30 4.04 -1.73 17.66
CA LYS A 30 3.42 -0.52 18.22
C LYS A 30 2.65 -0.75 19.52
N PHE A 31 2.45 -2.01 19.91
CA PHE A 31 1.57 -2.42 21.00
C PHE A 31 0.16 -1.81 20.92
N ALA A 32 -0.37 -1.67 19.71
CA ALA A 32 -1.66 -1.02 19.45
C ALA A 32 -2.35 -1.62 18.22
N PHE A 33 -3.68 -1.45 18.14
CA PHE A 33 -4.44 -1.75 16.93
C PHE A 33 -4.20 -0.66 15.88
N VAL A 34 -3.92 -1.07 14.65
CA VAL A 34 -3.73 -0.13 13.54
C VAL A 34 -5.05 0.02 12.80
N TYR A 35 -5.56 1.24 12.76
CA TYR A 35 -6.81 1.55 12.07
C TYR A 35 -6.59 1.64 10.55
N ASP A 36 -7.67 1.41 9.82
CA ASP A 36 -7.71 1.49 8.35
C ASP A 36 -7.15 2.81 7.81
N GLN A 37 -7.45 3.94 8.46
CA GLN A 37 -6.93 5.25 8.07
C GLN A 37 -5.39 5.31 8.13
N CYS A 38 -4.76 4.68 9.12
CA CYS A 38 -3.29 4.67 9.23
C CYS A 38 -2.61 3.97 8.04
N PHE A 39 -3.26 2.95 7.47
CA PHE A 39 -2.77 2.27 6.27
C PHE A 39 -2.91 3.15 5.03
N ILE A 40 -4.03 3.86 4.90
CA ILE A 40 -4.26 4.83 3.83
C ILE A 40 -3.22 5.96 3.91
N ASP A 41 -3.04 6.56 5.08
CA ASP A 41 -2.06 7.63 5.30
C ASP A 41 -0.63 7.16 4.98
N ALA A 42 -0.27 5.93 5.37
CA ALA A 42 1.03 5.34 5.06
C ALA A 42 1.22 5.14 3.54
N ALA A 43 0.18 4.68 2.83
CA ALA A 43 0.22 4.50 1.38
C ALA A 43 0.36 5.84 0.65
N VAL A 44 -0.45 6.85 1.02
CA VAL A 44 -0.40 8.19 0.43
C VAL A 44 0.95 8.84 0.70
N LYS A 45 1.47 8.72 1.93
CA LYS A 45 2.80 9.24 2.28
C LYS A 45 3.90 8.62 1.42
N ASP A 46 3.84 7.33 1.12
CA ASP A 46 4.80 6.68 0.24
C ASP A 46 4.70 7.14 -1.22
N VAL A 47 3.48 7.30 -1.72
CA VAL A 47 3.23 7.87 -3.06
C VAL A 47 3.78 9.29 -3.17
N LEU A 48 3.53 10.14 -2.17
CA LEU A 48 4.03 11.52 -2.14
C LEU A 48 5.56 11.58 -2.09
N VAL A 49 6.22 10.68 -1.36
CA VAL A 49 7.69 10.58 -1.34
C VAL A 49 8.25 10.15 -2.70
N ARG A 50 7.48 9.37 -3.48
CA ARG A 50 7.86 8.88 -4.81
C ARG A 50 7.34 9.76 -5.95
N TYR A 51 6.75 10.91 -5.66
CA TYR A 51 6.21 11.82 -6.68
C TYR A 51 7.31 12.66 -7.34
N PRO A 52 7.26 12.87 -8.68
CA PRO A 52 6.39 12.21 -9.65
C PRO A 52 6.79 10.74 -9.85
N PRO A 53 5.84 9.85 -10.18
CA PRO A 53 6.14 8.44 -10.38
C PRO A 53 7.10 8.26 -11.57
N ASN A 54 8.04 7.33 -11.41
CA ASN A 54 8.84 6.84 -12.53
C ASN A 54 7.96 5.94 -13.41
N LEU A 55 7.34 6.51 -14.44
CA LEU A 55 6.56 5.77 -15.42
C LEU A 55 7.51 4.81 -16.17
N ARG A 56 7.45 3.51 -15.84
CA ARG A 56 8.20 2.47 -16.56
C ARG A 56 7.33 1.91 -17.68
N THR A 57 7.94 1.79 -18.86
CA THR A 57 7.36 1.16 -20.04
C THR A 57 7.03 -0.30 -19.74
N VAL A 58 5.74 -0.67 -19.71
CA VAL A 58 5.33 -2.07 -19.73
C VAL A 58 4.69 -2.35 -21.08
N GLN A 59 5.43 -3.02 -21.96
CA GLN A 59 4.84 -3.60 -23.17
C GLN A 59 4.01 -4.81 -22.75
N VAL A 60 2.68 -4.69 -22.85
CA VAL A 60 1.79 -5.84 -22.70
C VAL A 60 1.90 -6.67 -23.98
N LEU A 61 2.68 -7.74 -23.95
CA LEU A 61 2.72 -8.77 -24.98
C LEU A 61 1.33 -9.43 -25.07
N GLY A 62 0.53 -9.07 -26.09
CA GLY A 62 -0.64 -9.87 -26.48
C GLY A 62 -1.95 -9.15 -26.81
N GLY A 63 -2.06 -7.81 -26.75
CA GLY A 63 -3.29 -7.17 -27.21
C GLY A 63 -3.35 -5.65 -27.05
N ALA A 64 -3.40 -4.96 -28.20
CA ALA A 64 -3.99 -3.64 -28.51
C ALA A 64 -4.17 -2.54 -27.42
N GLN A 65 -3.41 -2.54 -26.34
CA GLN A 65 -3.31 -1.42 -25.40
C GLN A 65 -1.85 -1.04 -25.30
N SER A 66 -1.41 -0.11 -26.15
CA SER A 66 -0.18 0.62 -25.90
C SER A 66 -0.42 1.47 -24.66
N ILE A 67 0.16 1.07 -23.52
CA ILE A 67 0.31 2.00 -22.40
C ILE A 67 1.29 3.05 -22.93
N GLU A 68 0.76 4.22 -23.25
CA GLU A 68 1.52 5.33 -23.82
C GLU A 68 2.69 5.66 -22.90
N ALA A 69 3.89 5.56 -23.47
CA ALA A 69 5.12 5.89 -22.81
C ALA A 69 5.17 7.39 -22.59
N TYR A 70 5.13 7.82 -21.34
CA TYR A 70 5.45 9.18 -20.98
C TYR A 70 6.67 9.14 -20.09
N GLY A 71 7.76 9.77 -20.54
CA GLY A 71 8.85 10.10 -19.65
C GLY A 71 8.32 10.94 -18.47
N PRO A 72 9.11 11.11 -17.39
CA PRO A 72 8.71 12.02 -16.32
C PRO A 72 8.30 13.36 -16.93
N PRO A 73 7.11 13.90 -16.60
CA PRO A 73 6.66 15.16 -17.18
C PRO A 73 7.69 16.24 -16.90
N SER A 74 7.87 17.19 -17.84
CA SER A 74 8.95 18.19 -17.78
C SER A 74 8.85 19.15 -16.59
N ASP A 75 7.64 19.39 -16.07
CA ASP A 75 7.40 20.26 -14.91
C ASP A 75 6.23 19.70 -14.06
N PRO A 76 6.48 18.66 -13.22
CA PRO A 76 5.46 18.11 -12.33
C PRO A 76 5.12 19.13 -11.24
N ILE A 77 3.83 19.32 -10.97
CA ILE A 77 3.36 20.15 -9.86
C ILE A 77 3.13 19.23 -8.66
N PRO A 78 4.01 19.23 -7.65
CA PRO A 78 3.83 18.39 -6.47
C PRO A 78 2.61 18.82 -5.65
N TYR A 79 2.08 17.89 -4.87
CA TYR A 79 1.14 18.23 -3.81
C TYR A 79 1.93 18.81 -2.62
N VAL A 80 1.46 19.92 -2.08
CA VAL A 80 2.02 20.64 -0.94
C VAL A 80 1.88 19.83 0.33
N SER A 81 0.79 19.07 0.46
CA SER A 81 0.50 18.29 1.67
C SER A 81 -0.32 17.04 1.37
N MET A 82 -0.35 16.12 2.33
CA MET A 82 -1.26 14.98 2.32
C MET A 82 -2.73 15.42 2.33
N GLN A 83 -3.05 16.52 3.02
CA GLN A 83 -4.40 17.05 3.05
C GLN A 83 -4.84 17.53 1.66
N GLU A 84 -4.00 18.33 0.98
CA GLU A 84 -4.28 18.76 -0.40
C GLU A 84 -4.44 17.56 -1.34
N PHE A 85 -3.60 16.53 -1.19
CA PHE A 85 -3.72 15.30 -1.97
C PHE A 85 -5.09 14.64 -1.79
N MET A 86 -5.57 14.51 -0.55
CA MET A 86 -6.85 13.87 -0.25
C MET A 86 -8.04 14.73 -0.70
N GLU A 87 -7.94 16.06 -0.58
CA GLU A 87 -8.97 17.00 -1.02
C GLU A 87 -9.15 17.00 -2.55
N ILE A 88 -8.05 16.95 -3.30
CA ILE A 88 -8.06 16.88 -4.77
C ILE A 88 -8.49 15.50 -5.26
N ASN A 89 -8.17 14.44 -4.51
CA ASN A 89 -8.44 13.06 -4.89
C ASN A 89 -9.39 12.37 -3.87
N PRO A 90 -10.68 12.77 -3.78
CA PRO A 90 -11.60 12.25 -2.76
C PRO A 90 -11.86 10.74 -2.85
N ASP A 91 -11.66 10.15 -4.04
CA ASP A 91 -11.81 8.72 -4.32
C ASP A 91 -10.47 7.97 -4.38
N CYS A 92 -9.37 8.55 -3.85
CA CYS A 92 -8.03 8.04 -4.08
C CYS A 92 -7.84 6.59 -3.63
N CYS A 93 -8.38 6.26 -2.47
CA CYS A 93 -7.75 5.24 -1.65
C CYS A 93 -8.76 4.16 -1.29
N ARG A 94 -8.50 2.93 -1.73
CA ARG A 94 -9.34 1.77 -1.42
C ARG A 94 -8.50 0.54 -1.12
N PHE A 95 -8.93 -0.26 -0.15
CA PHE A 95 -8.35 -1.58 0.06
C PHE A 95 -8.74 -2.51 -1.09
N VAL A 96 -7.75 -3.23 -1.60
CA VAL A 96 -7.94 -4.20 -2.68
C VAL A 96 -7.30 -5.54 -2.29
N GLY A 97 -7.87 -6.63 -2.79
CA GLY A 97 -7.34 -7.98 -2.52
C GLY A 97 -6.14 -8.36 -3.40
N ARG A 98 -5.90 -7.61 -4.48
CA ARG A 98 -4.82 -7.85 -5.44
C ARG A 98 -4.16 -6.53 -5.85
N GLY A 99 -2.85 -6.58 -6.07
CA GLY A 99 -2.02 -5.47 -6.56
C GLY A 99 -2.02 -5.35 -8.08
N SER A 100 -1.08 -4.54 -8.60
CA SER A 100 -0.83 -4.43 -10.04
C SER A 100 -0.54 -5.81 -10.65
N GLU A 101 -1.01 -6.04 -11.87
CA GLU A 101 -0.78 -7.30 -12.62
C GLU A 101 -1.32 -8.57 -11.90
N GLY A 102 -2.22 -8.41 -10.93
CA GLY A 102 -2.80 -9.54 -10.19
C GLY A 102 -1.96 -10.04 -9.03
N TYR A 103 -0.91 -9.31 -8.61
CA TYR A 103 -0.11 -9.63 -7.43
C TYR A 103 -0.99 -9.91 -6.22
N GLN A 104 -0.71 -11.00 -5.50
CA GLN A 104 -1.41 -11.34 -4.27
C GLN A 104 -0.40 -11.81 -3.21
N PRO A 105 -0.51 -11.34 -1.96
CA PRO A 105 0.37 -11.79 -0.89
C PRO A 105 0.31 -13.30 -0.71
N SER A 106 1.46 -13.91 -0.42
CA SER A 106 1.48 -15.32 -0.04
C SER A 106 0.73 -15.50 1.29
N THR A 107 0.03 -16.63 1.46
CA THR A 107 -0.70 -16.94 2.71
C THR A 107 0.22 -16.85 3.93
N LEU A 108 1.47 -17.28 3.79
CA LEU A 108 2.47 -17.18 4.84
C LEU A 108 2.87 -15.72 5.13
N SER A 109 3.11 -14.91 4.09
CA SER A 109 3.40 -13.46 4.24
C SER A 109 2.25 -12.73 4.95
N TYR A 110 1.01 -13.09 4.64
CA TYR A 110 -0.19 -12.53 5.26
C TYR A 110 -0.30 -12.91 6.75
N LEU A 111 -0.14 -14.20 7.08
CA LEU A 111 -0.19 -14.68 8.47
C LEU A 111 0.92 -14.07 9.32
N LEU A 112 2.14 -13.98 8.78
CA LEU A 112 3.27 -13.34 9.48
C LEU A 112 3.13 -11.82 9.55
N GLY A 113 2.25 -11.22 8.74
CA GLY A 113 1.98 -9.78 8.73
C GLY A 113 3.00 -8.98 7.94
N TYR A 114 3.85 -9.61 7.11
CA TYR A 114 4.78 -8.92 6.22
C TYR A 114 4.06 -8.21 5.08
N GLU A 115 3.03 -8.85 4.54
CA GLU A 115 2.19 -8.32 3.46
C GLU A 115 0.72 -8.47 3.88
N TRP A 116 0.23 -7.50 4.64
CA TRP A 116 -1.05 -7.58 5.32
C TRP A 116 -2.19 -7.00 4.50
N ARG A 117 -1.99 -5.81 3.91
CA ARG A 117 -3.01 -5.11 3.13
C ARG A 117 -2.42 -4.48 1.89
N ILE A 118 -3.25 -4.35 0.86
CA ILE A 118 -2.92 -3.60 -0.35
C ILE A 118 -3.87 -2.41 -0.43
N VAL A 119 -3.31 -1.21 -0.55
CA VAL A 119 -4.06 0.02 -0.79
C VAL A 119 -3.83 0.42 -2.24
N ARG A 120 -4.91 0.49 -3.01
CA ARG A 120 -4.91 1.12 -4.32
C ARG A 120 -5.04 2.62 -4.13
N VAL A 121 -4.07 3.38 -4.64
CA VAL A 121 -4.00 4.83 -4.57
C VAL A 121 -4.14 5.39 -5.99
N ARG A 122 -5.29 5.98 -6.29
CA ARG A 122 -5.61 6.66 -7.54
C ARG A 122 -5.46 8.17 -7.35
N TYR A 123 -4.71 8.84 -8.21
CA TYR A 123 -4.51 10.29 -8.09
C TYR A 123 -4.26 10.96 -9.44
N ALA A 124 -4.42 12.28 -9.48
CA ALA A 124 -4.15 13.10 -10.65
C ALA A 124 -2.69 13.60 -10.69
N LEU A 125 -1.87 13.06 -11.60
CA LEU A 125 -0.57 13.63 -11.90
C LEU A 125 -0.76 14.99 -12.58
N ARG A 126 -0.34 16.06 -11.89
CA ARG A 126 -0.46 17.45 -12.37
C ARG A 126 0.88 17.89 -12.95
N TYR A 127 0.89 18.44 -14.16
CA TYR A 127 2.10 19.00 -14.75
C TYR A 127 1.79 20.21 -15.62
N LYS A 128 2.78 21.10 -15.78
CA LYS A 128 2.67 22.20 -16.73
C LYS A 128 3.08 21.74 -18.12
N THR A 129 2.26 22.08 -19.09
CA THR A 129 2.57 21.96 -20.51
C THR A 129 3.47 23.11 -20.97
N GLU A 130 4.08 22.98 -22.15
CA GLU A 130 4.87 24.03 -22.79
C GLU A 130 4.10 25.36 -22.97
N ARG A 131 2.76 25.28 -22.99
CA ARG A 131 1.86 26.44 -23.12
C ARG A 131 1.40 27.00 -21.77
N ALA A 132 2.03 26.60 -20.67
CA ALA A 132 1.69 26.98 -19.30
C ALA A 132 0.28 26.56 -18.81
N PHE A 133 -0.40 25.65 -19.50
CA PHE A 133 -1.62 25.02 -18.99
C PHE A 133 -1.28 23.87 -18.05
N VAL A 134 -2.08 23.72 -16.99
CA VAL A 134 -2.03 22.55 -16.10
C VAL A 134 -2.83 21.44 -16.75
N GLU A 135 -2.16 20.33 -17.03
CA GLU A 135 -2.81 19.08 -17.42
C GLU A 135 -2.82 18.11 -16.24
N GLU A 136 -3.90 17.33 -16.15
CA GLU A 136 -4.08 16.30 -15.14
C GLU A 136 -4.20 14.94 -15.82
N ARG A 137 -3.44 13.96 -15.32
CA ARG A 137 -3.53 12.57 -15.78
C ARG A 137 -3.82 11.62 -14.63
N PRO A 138 -4.79 10.72 -14.76
CA PRO A 138 -5.03 9.73 -13.73
C PRO A 138 -3.87 8.73 -13.69
N VAL A 139 -3.31 8.55 -12.51
CA VAL A 139 -2.32 7.52 -12.18
C VAL A 139 -2.92 6.62 -11.11
N GLU A 140 -2.55 5.34 -11.17
CA GLU A 140 -2.95 4.35 -10.18
C GLU A 140 -1.72 3.59 -9.70
N GLU A 141 -1.57 3.53 -8.38
CA GLU A 141 -0.49 2.80 -7.72
C GLU A 141 -1.05 1.82 -6.70
N TYR A 142 -0.33 0.73 -6.48
CA TYR A 142 -0.69 -0.31 -5.52
C TYR A 142 0.40 -0.38 -4.46
N VAL A 143 0.05 -0.02 -3.22
CA VAL A 143 0.99 -0.02 -2.11
C VAL A 143 0.69 -1.21 -1.21
N VAL A 144 1.66 -2.11 -1.09
CA VAL A 144 1.60 -3.25 -0.17
C VAL A 144 2.11 -2.81 1.19
N LEU A 145 1.36 -3.10 2.25
CA LEU A 145 1.66 -2.69 3.61
C LEU A 145 1.71 -3.91 4.53
N SER A 146 2.71 -3.94 5.41
CA SER A 146 2.79 -4.85 6.56
C SER A 146 1.73 -4.51 7.61
N ARG A 147 1.50 -5.40 8.58
CA ARG A 147 0.53 -5.22 9.68
C ARG A 147 0.80 -3.97 10.51
N ASP A 148 2.05 -3.56 10.58
CA ASP A 148 2.48 -2.38 11.33
C ASP A 148 2.31 -1.07 10.53
N GLY A 149 1.90 -1.16 9.26
CA GLY A 149 1.74 -0.01 8.36
C GLY A 149 3.03 0.42 7.67
N HIS A 150 4.08 -0.42 7.67
CA HIS A 150 5.27 -0.19 6.85
C HIS A 150 5.03 -0.67 5.43
N VAL A 151 5.49 0.12 4.45
CA VAL A 151 5.43 -0.22 3.03
C VAL A 151 6.38 -1.37 2.73
N PHE A 152 5.85 -2.44 2.17
CA PHE A 152 6.61 -3.56 1.68
C PHE A 152 7.17 -3.23 0.29
N ARG A 153 8.49 -3.40 0.11
CA ARG A 153 9.17 -3.24 -1.17
C ARG A 153 9.91 -4.54 -1.48
N PRO A 154 9.49 -5.31 -2.49
CA PRO A 154 10.29 -6.44 -2.95
C PRO A 154 11.64 -5.90 -3.44
N ARG A 155 12.73 -6.47 -2.93
CA ARG A 155 14.09 -6.16 -3.40
C ARG A 155 14.38 -6.91 -4.68
#